data_AF-A0A803MS05-F1
#
_entry.id   AF-A0A803MS05-F1
#
_cell.length_a   1.000
_cell.length_b   1.000
_cell.length_c   1.000
_cell.angle_alpha   90.00
_cell.angle_beta   90.00
_cell.angle_gamma   90.00
#
_symmetry.space_group_name_H-M   'P 1'
#
loop_
_entity.id
_entity.type
_entity.pdbx_description
1 polymer ?
#
loop_
_entity_poly.entity_id
_entity_poly.type
_entity_poly.pdbx_seq_one_letter_code
_entity_poly.pdbx_strand_id
1 'polypeptide(L)'
;MFCDGSSNQRGVGLSVVLKSPQRDMIVQSIYCDFKATNNEAEYKALIAGMTVASDLKATGVNVYSDSLLIVSQLNGEFAAKGLKMTGYLEIAKRKAK
;
A
#
# COMPACT_ATOMS: atom_id res chain seq x y z
N MET A 1 7.52 6.30 3.58
CA MET A 1 6.46 5.35 3.96
C MET A 1 6.93 3.96 3.66
N PHE A 2 6.82 3.04 4.61
CA PHE A 2 6.95 1.61 4.40
C PHE A 2 5.55 1.00 4.47
N CYS A 3 5.25 0.03 3.63
CA CYS A 3 4.00 -0.72 3.70
C CYS A 3 4.24 -2.20 3.38
N ASP A 4 3.51 -3.06 4.07
CA ASP A 4 3.52 -4.51 3.88
C ASP A 4 2.13 -5.07 4.18
N GLY A 5 1.65 -5.94 3.31
CA GLY A 5 0.38 -6.64 3.44
C GLY A 5 0.56 -8.16 3.39
N SER A 6 -0.03 -8.86 4.36
CA SER A 6 -0.03 -10.31 4.43
C SER A 6 -1.44 -10.87 4.35
N SER A 7 -1.59 -12.08 3.81
CA SER A 7 -2.85 -12.82 3.81
C SER A 7 -2.65 -14.27 4.23
N ASN A 8 -3.62 -14.82 4.95
CA ASN A 8 -3.65 -16.21 5.33
C ASN A 8 -5.09 -16.77 5.42
N GLN A 9 -5.21 -18.01 5.91
CA GLN A 9 -6.51 -18.66 6.08
C GLN A 9 -7.41 -18.02 7.14
N ARG A 10 -6.93 -17.06 7.94
CA ARG A 10 -7.75 -16.33 8.93
C ARG A 10 -8.20 -14.97 8.42
N GLY A 11 -7.35 -14.28 7.65
CA GLY A 11 -7.69 -12.97 7.12
C GLY A 11 -6.47 -12.28 6.52
N VAL A 12 -6.52 -10.95 6.51
CA VAL A 12 -5.52 -10.07 5.92
C VAL A 12 -4.93 -9.17 7.00
N GLY A 13 -3.60 -9.08 7.05
CA GLY A 13 -2.88 -8.10 7.84
C GLY A 13 -2.36 -7.00 6.93
N LEU A 14 -2.57 -5.74 7.31
CA LEU A 14 -2.01 -4.58 6.63
C LEU A 14 -1.11 -3.84 7.63
N SER A 15 0.06 -3.41 7.18
CA SER A 15 0.99 -2.64 8.00
C SER A 15 1.54 -1.44 7.23
N VAL A 16 1.68 -0.32 7.93
CA VAL A 16 2.20 0.93 7.39
C VAL A 16 3.08 1.61 8.42
N VAL A 17 4.22 2.12 7.98
CA VAL A 17 5.10 3.00 8.75
C VAL A 17 5.32 4.30 8.00
N LEU A 18 4.87 5.41 8.59
CA LEU A 18 5.15 6.76 8.12
C LEU A 18 6.23 7.38 8.99
N LYS A 19 7.25 7.97 8.35
CA LYS A 19 8.35 8.68 9.02
C LYS A 19 8.39 10.10 8.48
N SER A 20 8.37 11.09 9.38
CA SER A 20 8.57 12.49 9.02
C SER A 20 10.07 12.81 8.91
N PRO A 21 10.47 13.84 8.15
CA PRO A 21 11.84 14.36 8.18
C PRO A 21 12.30 14.79 9.59
N GLN A 22 11.36 15.19 10.45
CA GLN A 22 11.57 15.62 11.83
C GLN A 22 11.71 14.44 12.80
N ARG A 23 11.72 13.20 12.29
CA ARG A 23 11.87 11.94 13.03
C ARG A 23 10.62 11.47 13.78
N ASP A 24 9.46 12.05 13.50
CA ASP A 24 8.19 11.50 13.96
C ASP A 24 7.93 10.17 13.25
N MET A 25 7.32 9.23 13.96
CA MET A 25 6.95 7.94 13.40
C MET A 25 5.52 7.59 13.76
N ILE A 26 4.75 7.23 12.74
CA ILE A 26 3.41 6.65 12.89
C ILE A 26 3.50 5.23 12.36
N VAL A 27 3.18 4.28 13.24
CA VAL A 27 3.11 2.85 12.92
C VAL A 27 1.67 2.40 13.05
N GLN A 28 1.14 1.78 12.01
CA GLN A 28 -0.22 1.26 12.01
C GLN A 28 -0.22 -0.19 11.53
N SER A 29 -0.96 -1.04 12.24
CA SER A 29 -1.26 -2.40 11.81
C SER A 29 -2.76 -2.63 11.91
N ILE A 30 -3.34 -3.22 10.87
CA ILE A 30 -4.78 -3.41 10.72
C ILE A 30 -5.02 -4.86 10.38
N TYR A 31 -5.84 -5.53 11.18
CA TYR A 31 -6.38 -6.84 10.85
C TYR A 31 -7.72 -6.66 10.12
N CYS A 32 -7.89 -7.41 9.04
CA CYS A 32 -9.13 -7.47 8.28
C CYS A 32 -9.59 -8.93 8.19
N ASP A 33 -10.87 -9.17 8.49
CA ASP A 33 -11.49 -10.49 8.49
C ASP A 33 -11.94 -10.96 7.09
N PHE A 34 -11.81 -10.13 6.07
CA PHE A 34 -12.08 -10.51 4.68
C PHE A 34 -10.93 -11.32 4.07
N LYS A 35 -11.26 -12.05 3.00
CA LYS A 35 -10.29 -12.78 2.19
C LYS A 35 -9.69 -11.91 1.10
N ALA A 36 -8.37 -11.97 0.96
CA ALA A 36 -7.64 -11.42 -0.16
C ALA A 36 -6.44 -12.31 -0.49
N THR A 37 -5.86 -12.18 -1.68
CA THR A 37 -4.52 -12.74 -1.97
C THR A 37 -3.44 -11.88 -1.31
N ASN A 38 -2.20 -12.38 -1.21
CA ASN A 38 -1.07 -11.55 -0.72
C ASN A 38 -0.91 -10.28 -1.56
N ASN A 39 -0.96 -10.39 -2.89
CA ASN A 39 -0.85 -9.23 -3.78
C ASN A 39 -1.97 -8.19 -3.54
N GLU A 40 -3.19 -8.65 -3.26
CA GLU A 40 -4.29 -7.75 -2.91
C GLU A 40 -4.08 -7.11 -1.51
N ALA A 41 -3.56 -7.86 -0.54
CA ALA A 41 -3.22 -7.34 0.79
C ALA A 41 -2.14 -6.24 0.71
N GLU A 42 -1.07 -6.49 -0.04
CA GLU A 42 0.01 -5.53 -0.28
C GLU A 42 -0.51 -4.23 -0.91
N TYR A 43 -1.37 -4.32 -1.92
CA TYR A 43 -2.00 -3.15 -2.52
C TYR A 43 -2.89 -2.39 -1.54
N LYS A 44 -3.66 -3.11 -0.73
CA LYS A 44 -4.51 -2.50 0.31
C LYS A 44 -3.66 -1.79 1.37
N ALA A 45 -2.51 -2.36 1.76
CA ALA A 45 -1.59 -1.74 2.70
C ALA A 45 -1.00 -0.45 2.12
N LEU A 46 -0.57 -0.48 0.86
CA LEU A 46 -0.10 0.70 0.13
C LEU A 46 -1.18 1.80 0.09
N ILE A 47 -2.40 1.47 -0.36
CA ILE A 47 -3.48 2.45 -0.52
C ILE A 47 -3.91 3.03 0.83
N ALA A 48 -3.97 2.21 1.88
CA ALA A 48 -4.25 2.66 3.24
C ALA A 48 -3.16 3.63 3.71
N GLY A 49 -1.89 3.28 3.54
CA GLY A 49 -0.79 4.15 3.94
C GLY A 49 -0.75 5.49 3.21
N MET A 50 -0.99 5.49 1.89
CA MET A 50 -1.09 6.72 1.11
C MET A 50 -2.29 7.58 1.53
N THR A 51 -3.38 6.94 1.99
CA THR A 51 -4.54 7.66 2.53
C THR A 51 -4.17 8.35 3.83
N VAL A 52 -3.55 7.64 4.77
CA VAL A 52 -3.08 8.22 6.03
C VAL A 52 -2.08 9.37 5.78
N ALA A 53 -1.14 9.19 4.85
CA ALA A 53 -0.21 10.27 4.49
C ALA A 53 -0.91 11.52 3.95
N SER A 54 -1.94 11.33 3.12
CA SER A 54 -2.75 12.42 2.57
C SER A 54 -3.58 13.11 3.66
N ASP A 55 -4.15 12.36 4.61
CA ASP A 55 -4.91 12.90 5.74
C ASP A 55 -4.00 13.73 6.68
N LEU A 56 -2.74 13.34 6.79
CA LEU A 56 -1.68 14.09 7.48
C LEU A 56 -1.14 15.27 6.67
N LYS A 57 -1.73 15.56 5.50
CA LYS A 57 -1.35 16.67 4.60
C LYS A 57 0.12 16.61 4.15
N ALA A 58 0.66 15.40 4.01
CA ALA A 58 2.00 15.23 3.44
C ALA A 58 2.03 15.80 2.01
N THR A 59 3.02 16.65 1.70
CA THR A 59 3.22 17.23 0.37
C THR A 59 3.93 16.28 -0.61
N GLY A 60 4.50 15.20 -0.08
CA GLY A 60 5.14 14.14 -0.85
C GLY A 60 5.50 12.96 0.04
N VAL A 61 5.46 11.76 -0.53
CA VAL A 61 5.81 10.52 0.17
C VAL A 61 6.67 9.64 -0.73
N ASN A 62 7.83 9.23 -0.22
CA ASN A 62 8.58 8.12 -0.79
C ASN A 62 7.99 6.83 -0.27
N VAL A 63 7.60 5.92 -1.17
CA VAL A 63 7.04 4.61 -0.83
C VAL A 63 8.13 3.55 -0.96
N TYR A 64 8.24 2.71 0.07
CA TYR A 64 9.10 1.54 0.09
C TYR A 64 8.23 0.32 0.36
N SER A 65 8.29 -0.65 -0.56
CA SER A 65 7.62 -1.95 -0.46
C SER A 65 8.61 -3.02 -0.90
N ASP A 66 8.53 -4.18 -0.27
CA ASP A 66 9.27 -5.40 -0.62
C ASP A 66 8.60 -6.19 -1.76
N SER A 67 7.36 -5.86 -2.11
CA SER A 67 6.63 -6.49 -3.20
C SER A 67 7.11 -6.00 -4.57
N LEU A 68 7.97 -6.80 -5.23
CA LEU A 68 8.44 -6.55 -6.60
C LEU A 68 7.29 -6.28 -7.58
N LEU A 69 6.17 -7.00 -7.44
CA LEU A 69 5.00 -6.82 -8.30
C LEU A 69 4.46 -5.40 -8.25
N ILE A 70 4.26 -4.86 -7.03
CA ILE A 70 3.70 -3.53 -6.83
C ILE A 70 4.67 -2.48 -7.36
N VAL A 71 5.95 -2.58 -6.99
CA VAL A 71 6.99 -1.65 -7.44
C VAL A 71 7.04 -1.59 -8.97
N SER A 72 7.13 -2.74 -9.64
CA SER A 72 7.17 -2.80 -11.11
C SER A 72 5.87 -2.31 -11.77
N GLN A 73 4.69 -2.55 -11.18
CA GLN A 73 3.43 -2.04 -11.73
C GLN A 73 3.28 -0.52 -11.60
N LEU A 74 3.70 0.05 -10.46
CA LEU A 74 3.72 1.50 -10.25
C LEU A 74 4.69 2.19 -11.20
N ASN A 75 5.87 1.61 -11.41
CA ASN A 75 6.86 2.08 -12.37
C ASN A 75 6.45 1.86 -13.84
N GLY A 76 5.38 1.10 -14.10
CA GLY A 76 4.91 0.81 -15.45
C GLY A 76 5.71 -0.27 -16.19
N GLU A 77 6.60 -0.97 -15.50
CA GLU A 77 7.35 -2.10 -16.02
C GLU A 77 6.42 -3.31 -16.22
N PHE A 78 5.50 -3.52 -15.28
CA PHE A 78 4.53 -4.63 -15.31
C PHE A 78 3.09 -4.11 -15.50
N ALA A 79 2.30 -4.87 -16.26
CA ALA A 79 0.86 -4.62 -16.37
C ALA A 79 0.10 -5.29 -15.21
N ALA A 80 -0.92 -4.61 -14.69
CA ALA A 80 -1.90 -5.22 -13.80
C ALA A 80 -2.92 -6.05 -14.60
N LYS A 81 -3.19 -7.27 -14.13
CA LYS A 81 -4.16 -8.19 -14.76
C LYS A 81 -5.35 -8.42 -13.84
N GLY A 82 -6.55 -8.34 -14.42
CA GLY A 82 -7.82 -8.52 -13.72
C GLY A 82 -8.36 -7.24 -13.09
N LEU A 83 -9.69 -7.12 -13.05
CA LEU A 83 -10.40 -5.89 -12.70
C LEU A 83 -9.96 -5.30 -11.34
N LYS A 84 -9.78 -6.14 -10.32
CA LYS A 84 -9.36 -5.69 -8.98
C LYS A 84 -7.97 -5.08 -8.97
N MET A 85 -6.99 -5.78 -9.55
CA MET A 85 -5.60 -5.33 -9.58
C MET A 85 -5.42 -4.06 -10.41
N THR A 86 -6.12 -3.98 -11.55
CA THR A 86 -6.15 -2.76 -12.37
C THR A 86 -6.75 -1.59 -11.57
N GLY A 87 -7.86 -1.82 -10.87
CA GLY A 87 -8.45 -0.80 -10.00
C GLY A 87 -7.52 -0.37 -8.86
N TYR A 88 -6.79 -1.29 -8.24
CA TYR A 88 -5.81 -0.93 -7.21
C TYR A 88 -4.65 -0.10 -7.77
N LEU A 89 -4.13 -0.47 -8.93
CA LEU A 89 -3.07 0.29 -9.60
C LEU A 89 -3.52 1.71 -9.95
N GLU A 90 -4.74 1.88 -10.47
CA GLU A 90 -5.31 3.20 -10.77
C GLU A 90 -5.46 4.07 -9.52
N ILE A 91 -5.99 3.49 -8.43
CA ILE A 91 -6.14 4.21 -7.16
C ILE A 91 -4.77 4.64 -6.61
N ALA A 92 -3.79 3.73 -6.61
CA ALA A 92 -2.45 4.03 -6.13
C ALA A 92 -1.77 5.13 -6.97
N LYS A 93 -1.83 5.03 -8.31
CA LYS A 93 -1.30 6.06 -9.21
C LYS A 93 -1.98 7.42 -9.04
N ARG A 94 -3.28 7.45 -8.78
CA ARG A 94 -4.01 8.69 -8.51
C ARG A 94 -3.55 9.36 -7.21
N LYS A 95 -3.24 8.58 -6.17
CA LYS A 95 -2.73 9.08 -4.89
C LYS A 95 -1.23 9.46 -4.92
N ALA A 96 -0.51 9.04 -5.96
CA ALA A 96 0.91 9.35 -6.15
C ALA A 96 1.16 10.70 -6.85
N LYS A 97 0.09 11.39 -7.25
CA LYS A 97 0.12 12.75 -7.80
C LYS A 97 -0.08 13.77 -6.71
#